data_AF-A0A3D2WVN9-F1
#
_entry.id   AF-A0A3D2WVN9-F1
#
_cell.length_a   1.000
_cell.length_b   1.000
_cell.length_c   1.000
_cell.angle_alpha   90.00
_cell.angle_beta   90.00
_cell.angle_gamma   90.00
#
_symmetry.space_group_name_H-M   'P 1'
#
loop_
_entity.id
_entity.type
_entity.pdbx_description
1 polymer ?
#
loop_
_entity_poly.entity_id
_entity_poly.type
_entity_poly.pdbx_seq_one_letter_code
_entity_poly.pdbx_strand_id
1 'polypeptide(L)'
;GGFLKTMENTASKVFRSVCWIPGETVHLLASDSLVQNDYKFINERIKTTQIKTNYIRDYYLKDRLSEQKIRFLSASINTESVDRVNRLLKPVGYFYNTILWDQSTDGWLKSIYLSLDKIGPLYPGLAAIVLVSGLLIGIRIRRYTGYLLKFNIAVVGFCIMSLETVLIILLQSYVGGLYLKIALITLLFMFGAGAGAIAHRRYFGEPQLRQFIFLTFVLIAISVGTIFLMSSVSRGGFVAPLIFGFVLCCGVISGITFPLLSLLMKKISDSTPARSAGNIYAWDIIGSCLGVYFTSGLIIPVFGLLTAVIGLVVLLAMTALNSIMHDCR
;
A
#
# COMPACT_ATOMS: atom_id res chain seq x y z
N GLY A 1 15.11 -15.97 -12.22
CA GLY A 1 15.61 -14.78 -12.95
C GLY A 1 14.57 -13.67 -13.11
N GLY A 2 13.26 -13.95 -13.05
CA GLY A 2 12.20 -12.95 -13.31
C GLY A 2 12.29 -11.60 -12.56
N PHE A 3 12.76 -11.58 -11.30
CA PHE A 3 13.01 -10.32 -10.56
C PHE A 3 14.07 -9.45 -11.24
N LEU A 4 15.24 -10.02 -11.52
CA LEU A 4 16.36 -9.32 -12.15
C LEU A 4 15.95 -8.81 -13.54
N LYS A 5 15.25 -9.63 -14.33
CA LYS A 5 14.75 -9.21 -15.65
C LYS A 5 13.79 -8.03 -15.56
N THR A 6 12.89 -8.03 -14.58
CA THR A 6 11.94 -6.92 -14.36
C THR A 6 12.67 -5.62 -14.00
N MET A 7 13.72 -5.69 -13.19
CA MET A 7 14.52 -4.52 -12.83
C MET A 7 15.33 -3.99 -14.02
N GLU A 8 15.92 -4.88 -14.82
CA GLU A 8 16.59 -4.53 -16.07
C GLU A 8 15.63 -3.82 -17.03
N ASN A 9 14.48 -4.43 -17.33
CA ASN A 9 13.47 -3.83 -18.22
C ASN A 9 13.00 -2.45 -17.72
N THR A 10 12.96 -2.25 -16.39
CA THR A 10 12.57 -0.96 -15.80
C THR A 10 13.64 0.09 -16.02
N ALA A 11 14.91 -0.23 -15.73
CA ALA A 11 16.02 0.68 -15.94
C ALA A 11 16.21 1.03 -17.43
N SER A 12 16.10 0.03 -18.32
CA SER A 12 16.28 0.21 -19.76
C SER A 12 15.20 1.06 -20.43
N LYS A 13 14.06 1.31 -19.76
CA LYS A 13 13.05 2.26 -20.25
C LYS A 13 13.39 3.72 -20.02
N VAL A 14 14.30 4.01 -19.09
CA VAL A 14 14.69 5.37 -18.72
C VAL A 14 16.10 5.68 -19.15
N PHE A 15 17.03 4.73 -18.96
CA PHE A 15 18.45 4.90 -19.22
C PHE A 15 18.87 4.19 -20.51
N ARG A 16 19.78 4.83 -21.26
CA ARG A 16 20.29 4.29 -22.53
C ARG A 16 21.16 3.04 -22.35
N SER A 17 21.92 2.96 -21.25
CA SER A 17 22.85 1.87 -20.98
C SER A 17 22.56 1.26 -19.62
N VAL A 18 22.39 -0.06 -19.57
CA VAL A 18 22.14 -0.82 -18.35
C VAL A 18 23.07 -2.03 -18.31
N CYS A 19 23.63 -2.33 -17.15
CA CYS A 19 24.60 -3.40 -16.99
C CYS A 19 24.58 -4.00 -15.58
N TRP A 20 24.82 -5.30 -15.47
CA TRP A 20 24.85 -6.01 -14.20
C TRP A 20 26.29 -6.24 -13.72
N ILE A 21 26.51 -6.08 -12.41
CA ILE A 21 27.71 -6.53 -11.70
C ILE A 21 27.36 -7.77 -10.87
N PRO A 22 27.98 -8.94 -11.15
CA PRO A 22 27.78 -10.14 -10.36
C PRO A 22 28.48 -10.08 -8.98
N GLY A 23 28.06 -10.98 -8.10
CA GLY A 23 28.54 -11.10 -6.72
C GLY A 23 27.44 -11.66 -5.82
N GLU A 24 27.72 -11.78 -4.51
CA GLU A 24 26.71 -12.12 -3.51
C GLU A 24 25.56 -11.10 -3.53
N THR A 25 25.92 -9.82 -3.54
CA THR A 25 25.00 -8.73 -3.89
C THR A 25 25.18 -8.38 -5.35
N VAL A 26 24.15 -8.66 -6.14
CA VAL A 26 24.08 -8.29 -7.56
C VAL A 26 23.71 -6.81 -7.67
N HIS A 27 24.46 -6.04 -8.47
CA HIS A 27 24.20 -4.60 -8.65
C HIS A 27 23.76 -4.31 -10.08
N LEU A 28 22.69 -3.52 -10.22
CA LEU A 28 22.26 -2.96 -11.49
C LEU A 28 22.84 -1.57 -11.66
N LEU A 29 23.67 -1.38 -12.68
CA LEU A 29 24.15 -0.07 -13.10
C LEU A 29 23.29 0.43 -14.25
N ALA A 30 22.86 1.70 -14.18
CA ALA A 30 22.08 2.35 -15.23
C ALA A 30 22.59 3.78 -15.43
N SER A 31 22.79 4.18 -16.68
CA SER A 31 23.28 5.51 -17.07
C SER A 31 22.85 5.88 -18.48
N ASP A 32 22.77 7.17 -18.78
CA ASP A 32 22.58 7.67 -20.15
C ASP A 32 23.86 7.57 -20.99
N SER A 33 25.01 7.45 -20.33
CA SER A 33 26.31 7.16 -20.95
C SER A 33 26.61 5.65 -20.94
N LEU A 34 27.51 5.23 -21.84
CA LEU A 34 27.90 3.82 -21.94
C LEU A 34 28.49 3.33 -20.61
N VAL A 35 27.85 2.31 -20.02
CA VAL A 35 28.33 1.64 -18.82
C VAL A 35 29.17 0.43 -19.23
N GLN A 36 30.43 0.40 -18.81
CA GLN A 36 31.32 -0.73 -19.02
C GLN A 36 31.50 -1.49 -17.71
N ASN A 37 31.39 -2.82 -17.76
CA ASN A 37 31.59 -3.72 -16.61
C ASN A 37 32.87 -4.57 -16.74
N ASP A 38 33.86 -4.07 -17.47
CA ASP A 38 35.17 -4.72 -17.59
C ASP A 38 36.09 -4.32 -16.43
N TYR A 39 36.69 -5.31 -15.78
CA TYR A 39 37.67 -5.11 -14.71
C TYR A 39 38.89 -4.30 -15.19
N LYS A 40 39.32 -4.45 -16.46
CA LYS A 40 40.46 -3.72 -17.01
C LYS A 40 40.17 -2.22 -17.04
N PHE A 41 39.03 -1.85 -17.61
CA PHE A 41 38.57 -0.47 -17.69
C PHE A 41 38.43 0.16 -16.30
N ILE A 42 37.82 -0.56 -15.34
CA ILE A 42 37.65 -0.04 -13.98
C ILE A 42 38.99 0.15 -13.27
N ASN A 43 39.91 -0.81 -13.38
CA ASN A 43 41.25 -0.70 -12.79
C ASN A 43 42.06 0.46 -13.39
N GLU A 44 42.01 0.66 -14.70
CA GLU A 44 42.63 1.81 -15.35
C GLU A 44 42.04 3.12 -14.84
N ARG A 45 40.70 3.21 -14.76
CA ARG A 45 40.02 4.41 -14.29
C ARG A 45 40.36 4.74 -12.84
N ILE A 46 40.48 3.75 -11.95
CA ILE A 46 40.92 3.94 -10.55
C ILE A 46 42.34 4.52 -10.52
N LYS A 47 43.27 3.99 -11.34
CA LYS A 47 44.65 4.47 -11.44
C LYS A 47 44.72 5.91 -11.96
N THR A 48 43.98 6.23 -13.02
CA THR A 48 43.96 7.56 -13.63
C THR A 48 43.31 8.61 -12.71
N THR A 49 42.27 8.22 -11.97
CA THR A 49 41.56 9.13 -11.03
C THR A 49 42.20 9.22 -9.65
N GLN A 50 43.29 8.48 -9.39
CA GLN A 50 44.03 8.47 -8.13
C GLN A 50 43.14 8.18 -6.89
N ILE A 51 42.10 7.36 -7.07
CA ILE A 51 41.20 6.97 -5.99
C ILE A 51 41.92 5.99 -5.06
N LYS A 52 42.06 6.35 -3.78
CA LYS A 52 42.61 5.46 -2.75
C LYS A 52 41.56 4.43 -2.35
N THR A 53 41.77 3.16 -2.70
CA THR A 53 40.89 2.05 -2.31
C THR A 53 41.46 1.28 -1.10
N ASN A 54 40.67 1.15 -0.04
CA ASN A 54 41.08 0.39 1.15
C ASN A 54 40.83 -1.12 0.99
N TYR A 55 39.65 -1.48 0.47
CA TYR A 55 39.18 -2.87 0.38
C TYR A 55 39.15 -3.42 -1.04
N ILE A 56 39.08 -2.55 -2.05
CA ILE A 56 38.98 -2.95 -3.46
C ILE A 56 40.39 -3.09 -4.02
N ARG A 57 40.78 -4.32 -4.35
CA ARG A 57 42.06 -4.69 -4.96
C ARG A 57 41.86 -5.21 -6.38
N ASP A 58 42.89 -5.13 -7.21
CA ASP A 58 42.84 -5.54 -8.62
C ASP A 58 42.36 -7.00 -8.79
N TYR A 59 42.83 -7.91 -7.93
CA TYR A 59 42.43 -9.33 -7.97
C TYR A 59 40.95 -9.53 -7.63
N TYR A 60 40.39 -8.73 -6.72
CA TYR A 60 38.99 -8.79 -6.33
C TYR A 60 38.09 -8.39 -7.49
N LEU A 61 38.45 -7.31 -8.21
CA LEU A 61 37.70 -6.88 -9.40
C LEU A 61 37.82 -7.90 -10.54
N LYS A 62 38.99 -8.50 -10.74
CA LYS A 62 39.18 -9.57 -11.73
C LYS A 62 38.29 -10.79 -11.46
N ASP A 63 38.19 -11.22 -10.21
CA ASP A 63 37.32 -12.34 -9.84
C ASP A 63 35.84 -11.95 -9.94
N ARG A 64 35.46 -10.80 -9.39
CA ARG A 64 34.08 -10.32 -9.34
C ARG A 64 33.50 -10.03 -10.72
N LEU A 65 34.30 -9.49 -11.65
CA LEU A 65 33.90 -9.13 -13.01
C LEU A 65 34.49 -10.09 -14.06
N SER A 66 34.74 -11.34 -13.67
CA SER A 66 35.18 -12.36 -14.61
C SER A 66 34.13 -12.58 -15.70
N GLU A 67 34.59 -12.74 -16.96
CA GLU A 67 33.70 -12.93 -18.10
C GLU A 67 32.72 -14.10 -17.90
N GLN A 68 33.16 -15.17 -17.25
CA GLN A 68 32.34 -16.34 -16.95
C GLN A 68 31.15 -15.99 -16.05
N LYS A 69 31.38 -15.24 -14.96
CA LYS A 69 30.31 -14.81 -14.04
C LYS A 69 29.35 -13.84 -14.71
N ILE A 70 29.87 -12.90 -15.50
CA ILE A 70 29.05 -11.95 -16.26
C ILE A 70 28.18 -12.70 -17.27
N ARG A 71 28.76 -13.61 -18.07
CA ARG A 71 28.03 -14.41 -19.05
C ARG A 71 26.98 -15.30 -18.39
N PHE A 72 27.32 -15.95 -17.28
CA PHE A 72 26.39 -16.78 -16.52
C PHE A 72 25.19 -15.96 -16.02
N LEU A 73 25.43 -14.80 -15.42
CA LEU A 73 24.38 -13.92 -14.94
C LEU A 73 23.51 -13.41 -16.10
N SER A 74 24.11 -12.89 -17.16
CA SER A 74 23.39 -12.38 -18.32
C SER A 74 22.58 -13.47 -19.01
N ALA A 75 23.11 -14.69 -19.14
CA ALA A 75 22.37 -15.83 -19.69
C ALA A 75 21.17 -16.20 -18.81
N SER A 76 21.36 -16.24 -17.48
CA SER A 76 20.29 -16.52 -16.52
C SER A 76 19.16 -15.49 -16.56
N ILE A 77 19.49 -14.23 -16.83
CA ILE A 77 18.52 -13.14 -16.97
C ILE A 77 17.82 -13.21 -18.33
N ASN A 78 18.56 -13.40 -19.42
CA ASN A 78 18.02 -13.43 -20.78
C ASN A 78 17.21 -14.68 -21.13
N THR A 79 17.37 -15.76 -20.36
CA THR A 79 16.52 -16.96 -20.48
C THR A 79 15.08 -16.67 -20.06
N GLU A 80 14.85 -15.63 -19.25
CA GLU A 80 13.53 -15.26 -18.75
C GLU A 80 12.82 -14.31 -19.74
N SER A 81 11.67 -14.73 -20.27
CA SER A 81 10.87 -13.97 -21.24
C SER A 81 9.89 -12.97 -20.59
N VAL A 82 10.14 -12.58 -19.34
CA VAL A 82 9.24 -11.71 -18.57
C VAL A 82 9.33 -10.26 -19.06
N ASP A 83 8.27 -9.75 -19.71
CA ASP A 83 8.14 -8.35 -20.13
C ASP A 83 7.39 -7.47 -19.10
N ARG A 84 7.68 -7.68 -17.81
CA ARG A 84 7.13 -6.84 -16.74
C ARG A 84 8.05 -5.67 -16.45
N VAL A 85 7.45 -4.53 -16.09
CA VAL A 85 8.15 -3.31 -15.68
C VAL A 85 7.57 -2.82 -14.36
N ASN A 86 8.45 -2.44 -13.45
CA ASN A 86 8.09 -1.86 -12.17
C ASN A 86 7.63 -0.42 -12.38
N ARG A 87 6.37 -0.13 -12.05
CA ARG A 87 5.77 1.22 -12.17
C ARG A 87 5.26 1.67 -10.82
N LEU A 88 5.11 2.98 -10.64
CA LEU A 88 4.52 3.57 -9.43
C LEU A 88 3.16 2.95 -9.08
N LEU A 89 2.25 2.88 -10.06
CA LEU A 89 0.89 2.35 -9.87
C LEU A 89 0.84 0.82 -9.76
N LYS A 90 1.88 0.13 -10.20
CA LYS A 90 1.99 -1.33 -10.15
C LYS A 90 3.43 -1.71 -9.77
N PRO A 91 3.76 -1.67 -8.47
CA PRO A 91 5.11 -1.93 -8.00
C PRO A 91 5.40 -3.44 -7.97
N VAL A 92 5.57 -4.04 -9.14
CA VAL A 92 5.82 -5.48 -9.34
C VAL A 92 7.09 -5.97 -8.61
N GLY A 93 7.99 -5.06 -8.25
CA GLY A 93 9.15 -5.39 -7.39
C GLY A 93 8.75 -6.05 -6.08
N TYR A 94 7.67 -5.59 -5.42
CA TYR A 94 7.20 -6.19 -4.17
C TYR A 94 6.71 -7.62 -4.37
N PHE A 95 6.02 -7.91 -5.47
CA PHE A 95 5.54 -9.25 -5.81
C PHE A 95 6.68 -10.26 -5.88
N TYR A 96 7.73 -9.93 -6.62
CA TYR A 96 8.89 -10.79 -6.76
C TYR A 96 9.73 -10.89 -5.49
N ASN A 97 9.84 -9.80 -4.72
CA ASN A 97 10.54 -9.84 -3.45
C ASN A 97 9.86 -10.80 -2.48
N THR A 98 8.53 -10.78 -2.38
CA THR A 98 7.80 -11.74 -1.53
C THR A 98 8.04 -13.19 -1.97
N ILE A 99 8.02 -13.46 -3.28
CA ILE A 99 8.30 -14.81 -3.81
C ILE A 99 9.74 -15.24 -3.48
N LEU A 100 10.71 -14.34 -3.60
CA LEU A 100 12.12 -14.64 -3.32
C LEU A 100 12.36 -14.94 -1.83
N TRP A 101 11.70 -14.18 -0.95
CA TRP A 101 11.72 -14.45 0.49
C TRP A 101 11.07 -15.80 0.82
N ASP A 102 9.91 -16.09 0.24
CA ASP A 102 9.20 -17.37 0.45
C ASP A 102 10.00 -18.59 -0.04
N GLN A 103 10.75 -18.45 -1.13
CA GLN A 103 11.69 -19.47 -1.61
C GLN A 103 12.83 -19.75 -0.62
N SER A 104 13.18 -18.77 0.21
CA SER A 104 14.24 -18.94 1.21
C SER A 104 13.73 -19.61 2.49
N THR A 105 12.41 -19.65 2.69
CA THR A 105 11.75 -20.15 3.90
C THR A 105 10.85 -21.37 3.66
N ASP A 106 10.86 -21.96 2.46
CA ASP A 106 9.94 -23.04 2.03
C ASP A 106 8.48 -22.78 2.40
N GLY A 107 8.04 -21.54 2.20
CA GLY A 107 6.69 -21.13 2.57
C GLY A 107 5.64 -21.46 1.51
N TRP A 108 4.38 -21.18 1.86
CA TRP A 108 3.21 -21.40 1.00
C TRP A 108 2.79 -20.14 0.23
N LEU A 109 3.44 -18.99 0.46
CA LEU A 109 3.03 -17.70 -0.10
C LEU A 109 3.23 -17.66 -1.62
N LYS A 110 4.29 -18.29 -2.15
CA LYS A 110 4.55 -18.37 -3.59
C LYS A 110 3.35 -18.95 -4.34
N SER A 111 2.72 -19.98 -3.81
CA SER A 111 1.55 -20.61 -4.43
C SER A 111 0.36 -19.65 -4.50
N ILE A 112 0.13 -18.89 -3.42
CA ILE A 112 -0.93 -17.86 -3.37
C ILE A 112 -0.66 -16.77 -4.41
N TYR A 113 0.54 -16.18 -4.41
CA TYR A 113 0.87 -15.06 -5.29
C TYR A 113 0.80 -15.45 -6.76
N LEU A 114 1.29 -16.63 -7.13
CA LEU A 114 1.18 -17.14 -8.50
C LEU A 114 -0.28 -17.43 -8.90
N SER A 115 -1.10 -17.91 -7.96
CA SER A 115 -2.53 -18.13 -8.22
C SER A 115 -3.28 -16.81 -8.39
N LEU A 116 -2.99 -15.81 -7.55
CA LEU A 116 -3.59 -14.47 -7.63
C LEU A 116 -3.18 -13.71 -8.90
N ASP A 117 -1.94 -13.88 -9.36
CA ASP A 117 -1.46 -13.24 -10.59
C ASP A 117 -2.19 -13.75 -11.84
N LYS A 118 -2.60 -15.04 -11.86
CA LYS A 118 -3.41 -15.63 -12.94
C LYS A 118 -4.84 -15.09 -12.99
N ILE A 119 -5.36 -14.64 -11.85
CA ILE A 119 -6.75 -14.20 -11.68
C ILE A 119 -6.98 -12.81 -12.30
N GLY A 120 -5.94 -12.06 -12.66
CA GLY A 120 -6.04 -10.79 -13.38
C GLY A 120 -6.55 -9.62 -12.51
N PRO A 121 -6.36 -8.36 -12.95
CA PRO A 121 -6.56 -7.17 -12.12
C PRO A 121 -8.03 -6.81 -11.82
N LEU A 122 -8.99 -7.34 -12.57
CA LEU A 122 -10.42 -7.02 -12.41
C LEU A 122 -11.09 -7.83 -11.27
N TYR A 123 -10.52 -8.97 -10.90
CA TYR A 123 -11.16 -9.96 -10.03
C TYR A 123 -10.94 -9.85 -8.50
N PRO A 124 -9.93 -9.18 -7.93
CA PRO A 124 -9.92 -8.92 -6.47
C PRO A 124 -11.02 -7.94 -6.05
N GLY A 125 -11.44 -7.04 -6.94
CA GLY A 125 -12.68 -6.26 -6.78
C GLY A 125 -13.90 -7.18 -6.71
N LEU A 126 -13.92 -8.27 -7.48
CA LEU A 126 -14.93 -9.33 -7.38
C LEU A 126 -14.82 -10.15 -6.08
N ALA A 127 -13.62 -10.42 -5.56
CA ALA A 127 -13.45 -11.06 -4.25
C ALA A 127 -13.93 -10.16 -3.11
N ALA A 128 -13.71 -8.84 -3.20
CA ALA A 128 -14.33 -7.86 -2.32
C ALA A 128 -15.86 -7.83 -2.50
N ILE A 129 -16.37 -7.94 -3.73
CA ILE A 129 -17.81 -8.10 -4.02
C ILE A 129 -18.37 -9.40 -3.44
N VAL A 130 -17.61 -10.50 -3.38
CA VAL A 130 -18.00 -11.78 -2.75
C VAL A 130 -18.02 -11.66 -1.23
N LEU A 131 -17.01 -11.01 -0.63
CA LEU A 131 -17.00 -10.68 0.80
C LEU A 131 -18.19 -9.75 1.17
N VAL A 132 -18.54 -8.84 0.25
CA VAL A 132 -19.72 -7.96 0.29
C VAL A 132 -21.04 -8.71 -0.01
N SER A 133 -21.04 -9.80 -0.77
CA SER A 133 -22.23 -10.63 -1.01
C SER A 133 -22.64 -11.41 0.24
N GLY A 134 -21.66 -11.83 1.06
CA GLY A 134 -21.90 -12.29 2.43
C GLY A 134 -22.54 -11.20 3.31
N LEU A 135 -22.32 -9.93 2.99
CA LEU A 135 -22.92 -8.78 3.65
C LEU A 135 -24.36 -8.50 3.22
N LEU A 136 -24.67 -8.72 1.94
CA LEU A 136 -26.04 -8.63 1.41
C LEU A 136 -26.96 -9.69 2.05
N ILE A 137 -26.42 -10.81 2.53
CA ILE A 137 -27.17 -11.76 3.38
C ILE A 137 -27.50 -11.14 4.75
N GLY A 138 -26.63 -10.29 5.29
CA GLY A 138 -26.92 -9.45 6.47
C GLY A 138 -28.06 -8.45 6.24
N ILE A 139 -28.19 -7.91 5.02
CA ILE A 139 -29.30 -7.02 4.60
C ILE A 139 -30.66 -7.75 4.59
N ARG A 140 -30.68 -9.09 4.52
CA ARG A 140 -31.92 -9.89 4.68
C ARG A 140 -32.52 -9.73 6.09
N ILE A 141 -31.73 -9.32 7.07
CA ILE A 141 -32.16 -9.13 8.45
C ILE A 141 -32.75 -7.72 8.60
N ARG A 142 -34.07 -7.65 8.83
CA ARG A 142 -34.90 -6.43 8.76
C ARG A 142 -34.61 -5.31 9.79
N ARG A 143 -33.59 -5.39 10.65
CA ARG A 143 -33.31 -4.39 11.71
C ARG A 143 -31.85 -3.94 11.72
N TYR A 144 -31.60 -2.64 11.90
CA TYR A 144 -30.26 -2.13 12.16
C TYR A 144 -29.81 -2.60 13.55
N THR A 145 -29.07 -3.72 13.58
CA THR A 145 -28.65 -4.37 14.83
C THR A 145 -27.26 -3.92 15.25
N GLY A 146 -26.91 -4.18 16.51
CA GLY A 146 -25.54 -4.00 16.99
C GLY A 146 -24.49 -4.78 16.17
N TYR A 147 -24.88 -5.84 15.43
CA TYR A 147 -23.96 -6.56 14.54
C TYR A 147 -23.60 -5.77 13.29
N LEU A 148 -24.56 -5.08 12.67
CA LEU A 148 -24.30 -4.25 11.49
C LEU A 148 -23.40 -3.06 11.85
N LEU A 149 -23.60 -2.46 13.02
CA LEU A 149 -22.75 -1.36 13.48
C LEU A 149 -21.32 -1.81 13.79
N LYS A 150 -21.14 -3.01 14.38
CA LYS A 150 -19.82 -3.65 14.57
C LYS A 150 -19.12 -3.94 13.24
N PHE A 151 -19.88 -4.38 12.25
CA PHE A 151 -19.34 -4.62 10.93
C PHE A 151 -18.92 -3.31 10.24
N ASN A 152 -19.77 -2.28 10.29
CA ASN A 152 -19.48 -0.98 9.69
C ASN A 152 -18.21 -0.36 10.28
N ILE A 153 -17.99 -0.48 11.60
CA ILE A 153 -16.74 0.01 12.18
C ILE A 153 -15.52 -0.79 11.72
N ALA A 154 -15.64 -2.12 11.61
CA ALA A 154 -14.55 -2.94 11.08
C ALA A 154 -14.20 -2.55 9.63
N VAL A 155 -15.20 -2.27 8.80
CA VAL A 155 -14.96 -1.78 7.43
C VAL A 155 -14.34 -0.40 7.41
N VAL A 156 -14.78 0.51 8.27
CA VAL A 156 -14.18 1.84 8.37
C VAL A 156 -12.72 1.76 8.81
N GLY A 157 -12.41 0.98 9.85
CA GLY A 157 -11.03 0.72 10.28
C GLY A 157 -10.19 0.07 9.18
N PHE A 158 -10.73 -0.92 8.49
CA PHE A 158 -10.11 -1.53 7.31
C PHE A 158 -9.75 -0.48 6.26
N CYS A 159 -10.70 0.37 5.88
CA CYS A 159 -10.50 1.38 4.84
C CYS A 159 -9.51 2.46 5.25
N ILE A 160 -9.61 2.97 6.47
CA ILE A 160 -8.75 4.04 6.97
C ILE A 160 -7.29 3.57 7.00
N MET A 161 -7.01 2.41 7.58
CA MET A 161 -5.64 1.90 7.70
C MET A 161 -5.08 1.44 6.34
N SER A 162 -5.94 0.90 5.46
CA SER A 162 -5.56 0.59 4.08
C SER A 162 -5.18 1.85 3.31
N LEU A 163 -5.96 2.93 3.45
CA LEU A 163 -5.73 4.20 2.78
C LEU A 163 -4.46 4.89 3.32
N GLU A 164 -4.24 4.87 4.64
CA GLU A 164 -3.00 5.35 5.26
C GLU A 164 -1.78 4.61 4.68
N THR A 165 -1.86 3.28 4.56
CA THR A 165 -0.77 2.47 4.00
C THR A 165 -0.50 2.81 2.53
N VAL A 166 -1.56 3.04 1.74
CA VAL A 166 -1.43 3.52 0.36
C VAL A 166 -0.73 4.88 0.31
N LEU A 167 -1.10 5.82 1.19
CA LEU A 167 -0.50 7.15 1.27
C LEU A 167 0.99 7.09 1.68
N ILE A 168 1.36 6.18 2.58
CA ILE A 168 2.77 5.92 2.95
C ILE A 168 3.57 5.46 1.72
N ILE A 169 3.05 4.46 0.99
CA ILE A 169 3.73 3.90 -0.20
C ILE A 169 3.85 4.96 -1.30
N LEU A 170 2.83 5.80 -1.49
CA LEU A 170 2.91 6.95 -2.41
C LEU A 170 4.01 7.90 -1.99
N LEU A 171 4.04 8.32 -0.73
CA LEU A 171 5.04 9.27 -0.25
C LEU A 171 6.46 8.73 -0.42
N GLN A 172 6.68 7.46 -0.07
CA GLN A 172 7.97 6.78 -0.25
C GLN A 172 8.40 6.73 -1.72
N SER A 173 7.45 6.54 -2.63
CA SER A 173 7.75 6.45 -4.05
C SER A 173 8.09 7.82 -4.67
N TYR A 174 7.53 8.91 -4.15
CA TYR A 174 7.83 10.27 -4.64
C TYR A 174 9.07 10.88 -4.01
N VAL A 175 9.26 10.68 -2.70
CA VAL A 175 10.28 11.41 -1.94
C VAL A 175 11.43 10.51 -1.49
N GLY A 176 11.34 9.21 -1.75
CA GLY A 176 12.29 8.20 -1.28
C GLY A 176 12.03 7.76 0.16
N GLY A 177 12.89 6.87 0.66
CA GLY A 177 12.81 6.30 2.00
C GLY A 177 13.30 7.24 3.08
N LEU A 178 12.43 8.12 3.58
CA LEU A 178 12.73 8.97 4.75
C LEU A 178 11.91 8.50 5.95
N TYR A 179 12.54 7.74 6.84
CA TYR A 179 11.92 7.22 8.07
C TYR A 179 11.24 8.30 8.91
N LEU A 180 11.83 9.51 8.96
CA LEU A 180 11.23 10.66 9.65
C LEU A 180 9.85 11.04 9.10
N LYS A 181 9.62 10.90 7.79
CA LYS A 181 8.34 11.25 7.17
C LYS A 181 7.24 10.24 7.48
N ILE A 182 7.59 8.98 7.67
CA ILE A 182 6.65 7.95 8.12
C ILE A 182 6.20 8.25 9.55
N ALA A 183 7.13 8.59 10.44
CA ALA A 183 6.80 9.02 11.80
C ALA A 183 5.89 10.27 11.79
N LEU A 184 6.13 11.22 10.88
CA LEU A 184 5.27 12.39 10.72
C LEU A 184 3.86 12.05 10.21
N ILE A 185 3.71 11.11 9.29
CA ILE A 185 2.40 10.59 8.85
C ILE A 185 1.64 10.05 10.07
N THR A 186 2.25 9.15 10.83
CA THR A 186 1.61 8.54 12.00
C THR A 186 1.26 9.60 13.05
N LEU A 187 2.14 10.58 13.28
CA LEU A 187 1.87 11.71 14.16
C LEU A 187 0.63 12.51 13.70
N LEU A 188 0.58 12.90 12.42
CA LEU A 188 -0.52 13.68 11.87
C LEU A 188 -1.84 12.91 11.91
N PHE A 189 -1.81 11.60 11.65
CA PHE A 189 -2.97 10.75 11.77
C PHE A 189 -3.51 10.75 13.21
N MET A 190 -2.64 10.49 14.20
CA MET A 190 -3.01 10.45 15.61
C MET A 190 -3.46 11.81 16.14
N PHE A 191 -2.77 12.88 15.75
CA PHE A 191 -3.16 14.25 16.06
C PHE A 191 -4.54 14.58 15.47
N GLY A 192 -4.78 14.20 14.20
CA GLY A 192 -6.06 14.31 13.55
C GLY A 192 -7.16 13.56 14.30
N ALA A 193 -6.91 12.31 14.69
CA ALA A 193 -7.86 11.50 15.46
C ALA A 193 -8.22 12.13 16.81
N GLY A 194 -7.23 12.64 17.55
CA GLY A 194 -7.47 13.39 18.78
C GLY A 194 -8.30 14.65 18.55
N ALA A 195 -7.95 15.45 17.53
CA ALA A 195 -8.68 16.66 17.16
C ALA A 195 -10.13 16.34 16.72
N GLY A 196 -10.32 15.27 15.96
CA GLY A 196 -11.64 14.79 15.52
C GLY A 196 -12.53 14.36 16.68
N ALA A 197 -11.99 13.65 17.67
CA ALA A 197 -12.75 13.24 18.84
C ALA A 197 -13.20 14.44 19.69
N ILE A 198 -12.32 15.45 19.84
CA ILE A 198 -12.65 16.71 20.52
C ILE A 198 -13.72 17.48 19.72
N ALA A 199 -13.58 17.54 18.40
CA ALA A 199 -14.53 18.20 17.51
C ALA A 199 -15.92 17.54 17.57
N HIS A 200 -15.98 16.20 17.60
CA HIS A 200 -17.23 15.48 17.82
C HIS A 200 -17.91 15.93 19.11
N ARG A 201 -17.18 15.94 20.24
CA ARG A 201 -17.74 16.36 21.53
C ARG A 201 -18.28 17.79 21.54
N ARG A 202 -17.66 18.70 20.78
CA ARG A 202 -17.98 20.15 20.80
C ARG A 202 -19.07 20.56 19.81
N TYR A 203 -19.10 19.93 18.64
CA TYR A 203 -19.94 20.37 17.52
C TYR A 203 -21.01 19.36 17.09
N PHE A 204 -20.85 18.08 17.44
CA PHE A 204 -21.84 17.06 17.11
C PHE A 204 -22.79 16.89 18.29
N GLY A 205 -24.09 17.03 18.01
CA GLY A 205 -25.16 16.82 18.97
C GLY A 205 -25.47 15.34 19.15
N GLU A 206 -26.76 14.99 19.23
CA GLU A 206 -27.20 13.60 19.33
C GLU A 206 -26.68 12.76 18.13
N PRO A 207 -26.19 11.53 18.38
CA PRO A 207 -25.62 10.68 17.35
C PRO A 207 -26.71 10.24 16.37
N GLN A 208 -26.48 10.49 15.08
CA GLN A 208 -27.41 10.15 14.01
C GLN A 208 -26.73 9.33 12.92
N LEU A 209 -27.47 8.37 12.34
CA LEU A 209 -26.97 7.56 11.24
C LEU A 209 -26.59 8.41 10.02
N ARG A 210 -27.29 9.52 9.79
CA ARG A 210 -26.97 10.51 8.76
C ARG A 210 -25.58 11.12 8.89
N GLN A 211 -25.10 11.36 10.12
CA GLN A 211 -23.74 11.87 10.34
C GLN A 211 -22.70 10.82 9.93
N PHE A 212 -22.97 9.54 10.19
CA PHE A 212 -22.09 8.44 9.78
C PHE A 212 -22.05 8.29 8.25
N ILE A 213 -23.22 8.38 7.59
CA ILE A 213 -23.32 8.37 6.13
C ILE A 213 -22.49 9.52 5.53
N PHE A 214 -22.62 10.73 6.08
CA PHE A 214 -21.84 11.88 5.64
C PHE A 214 -20.33 11.65 5.78
N LEU A 215 -19.86 11.19 6.93
CA LEU A 215 -18.44 10.88 7.15
C LEU A 215 -17.92 9.80 6.19
N THR A 216 -18.75 8.80 5.88
CA THR A 216 -18.42 7.77 4.90
C THR A 216 -18.25 8.36 3.49
N PHE A 217 -19.12 9.29 3.07
CA PHE A 217 -18.96 10.01 1.81
C PHE A 217 -17.71 10.88 1.76
N VAL A 218 -17.35 11.54 2.87
CA VAL A 218 -16.09 12.29 2.95
C VAL A 218 -14.89 11.35 2.79
N LEU A 219 -14.93 10.15 3.41
CA LEU A 219 -13.88 9.15 3.27
C LEU A 219 -13.75 8.63 1.82
N ILE A 220 -14.88 8.46 1.12
CA ILE A 220 -14.92 8.16 -0.32
C ILE A 220 -14.27 9.29 -1.11
N ALA A 221 -14.61 10.55 -0.82
CA ALA A 221 -14.05 11.71 -1.51
C ALA A 221 -12.53 11.80 -1.34
N ILE A 222 -12.01 11.53 -0.14
CA ILE A 222 -10.56 11.45 0.10
C ILE A 222 -9.95 10.31 -0.70
N SER A 223 -10.57 9.12 -0.68
CA SER A 223 -10.09 7.96 -1.43
C SER A 223 -10.02 8.25 -2.93
N VAL A 224 -11.04 8.87 -3.52
CA VAL A 224 -11.04 9.34 -4.92
C VAL A 224 -9.99 10.42 -5.14
N GLY A 225 -9.81 11.34 -4.19
CA GLY A 225 -8.74 12.35 -4.20
C GLY A 225 -7.35 11.72 -4.28
N THR A 226 -7.12 10.57 -3.63
CA THR A 226 -5.84 9.84 -3.75
C THR A 226 -5.60 9.28 -5.15
N ILE A 227 -6.65 8.89 -5.89
CA ILE A 227 -6.55 8.48 -7.30
C ILE A 227 -6.11 9.68 -8.16
N PHE A 228 -6.67 10.87 -7.91
CA PHE A 228 -6.26 12.07 -8.62
C PHE A 228 -4.80 12.44 -8.31
N LEU A 229 -4.38 12.31 -7.06
CA LEU A 229 -2.98 12.49 -6.65
C LEU A 229 -2.03 11.53 -7.37
N MET A 230 -2.43 10.27 -7.54
CA MET A 230 -1.72 9.25 -8.31
C MET A 230 -1.59 9.57 -9.81
N SER A 231 -2.50 10.37 -10.37
CA SER A 231 -2.45 10.78 -11.79
C SER A 231 -1.66 12.08 -12.01
N SER A 232 -1.51 12.90 -10.97
CA SER A 232 -0.86 14.22 -11.01
C SER A 232 0.67 14.16 -10.88
N VAL A 233 1.26 12.99 -11.19
CA VAL A 233 2.67 12.58 -11.01
C VAL A 233 3.71 13.57 -11.57
N SER A 234 3.32 14.44 -12.51
CA SER A 234 4.23 15.39 -13.16
C SER A 234 4.43 16.73 -12.43
N ARG A 235 3.73 17.03 -11.32
CA ARG A 235 3.69 18.40 -10.75
C ARG A 235 4.41 18.55 -9.40
N GLY A 236 5.74 18.42 -9.40
CA GLY A 236 6.64 19.08 -8.43
C GLY A 236 6.43 18.81 -6.93
N GLY A 237 7.10 19.62 -6.08
CA GLY A 237 7.20 19.45 -4.62
C GLY A 237 5.89 19.56 -3.81
N PHE A 238 4.73 19.72 -4.46
CA PHE A 238 3.44 19.90 -3.80
C PHE A 238 2.75 18.58 -3.38
N VAL A 239 3.25 17.44 -3.86
CA VAL A 239 2.65 16.12 -3.57
C VAL A 239 2.77 15.75 -2.09
N ALA A 240 3.91 16.03 -1.44
CA ALA A 240 4.13 15.65 -0.05
C ALA A 240 3.20 16.39 0.95
N PRO A 241 3.04 17.73 0.87
CA PRO A 241 2.05 18.45 1.68
C PRO A 241 0.62 17.95 1.49
N LEU A 242 0.23 17.61 0.26
CA LEU A 242 -1.10 17.05 -0.02
C LEU A 242 -1.32 15.70 0.65
N ILE A 243 -0.31 14.81 0.62
CA ILE A 243 -0.36 13.54 1.33
C ILE A 243 -0.53 13.76 2.84
N PHE A 244 0.25 14.67 3.44
CA PHE A 244 0.11 15.02 4.85
C PHE A 244 -1.28 15.56 5.20
N GLY A 245 -1.86 16.40 4.32
CA GLY A 245 -3.23 16.87 4.46
C GLY A 245 -4.25 15.74 4.43
N PHE A 246 -4.14 14.82 3.46
CA PHE A 246 -5.04 13.66 3.37
C PHE A 246 -4.94 12.74 4.59
N VAL A 247 -3.74 12.48 5.09
CA VAL A 247 -3.53 11.68 6.31
C VAL A 247 -4.19 12.36 7.52
N LEU A 248 -3.98 13.67 7.68
CA LEU A 248 -4.61 14.45 8.76
C LEU A 248 -6.14 14.38 8.67
N CYS A 249 -6.72 14.54 7.46
CA CYS A 249 -8.15 14.40 7.24
C CYS A 249 -8.68 12.99 7.57
N CYS A 250 -7.95 11.93 7.19
CA CYS A 250 -8.30 10.57 7.56
C CYS A 250 -8.31 10.40 9.08
N GLY A 251 -7.32 10.95 9.78
CA GLY A 251 -7.25 10.98 11.23
C GLY A 251 -8.47 11.68 11.84
N VAL A 252 -8.78 12.91 11.40
CA VAL A 252 -9.94 13.68 11.88
C VAL A 252 -11.25 12.91 11.68
N ILE A 253 -11.46 12.32 10.51
CA ILE A 253 -12.68 11.55 10.23
C ILE A 253 -12.75 10.32 11.12
N SER A 254 -11.64 9.59 11.29
CA SER A 254 -11.55 8.46 12.23
C SER A 254 -11.96 8.88 13.65
N GLY A 255 -11.39 9.99 14.12
CA GLY A 255 -11.65 10.57 15.43
C GLY A 255 -13.09 11.01 15.66
N ILE A 256 -13.81 11.46 14.62
CA ILE A 256 -15.23 11.80 14.71
C ILE A 256 -16.10 10.53 14.65
N THR A 257 -15.71 9.59 13.79
CA THR A 257 -16.47 8.36 13.52
C THR A 257 -16.51 7.46 14.74
N PHE A 258 -15.41 7.32 15.47
CA PHE A 258 -15.31 6.41 16.61
C PHE A 258 -16.28 6.75 17.78
N PRO A 259 -16.33 8.00 18.30
CA PRO A 259 -17.34 8.40 19.29
C PRO A 259 -18.77 8.29 18.76
N LEU A 260 -19.01 8.64 17.49
CA LEU A 260 -20.32 8.57 16.87
C LEU A 260 -20.88 7.15 16.90
N LEU A 261 -20.11 6.15 16.42
CA LEU A 261 -20.55 4.75 16.44
C LEU A 261 -20.65 4.20 17.87
N SER A 262 -19.79 4.64 18.79
CA SER A 262 -19.89 4.23 20.20
C SER A 262 -21.21 4.66 20.83
N LEU A 263 -21.67 5.87 20.55
CA LEU A 263 -22.95 6.38 21.05
C LEU A 263 -24.16 5.75 20.34
N LEU A 264 -24.07 5.49 19.03
CA LEU A 264 -25.10 4.72 18.31
C LEU A 264 -25.22 3.28 18.87
N MET A 265 -24.09 2.64 19.19
CA MET A 265 -24.07 1.30 19.78
C MET A 265 -24.75 1.28 21.15
N LYS A 266 -24.45 2.30 21.98
CA LYS A 266 -25.09 2.47 23.28
C LYS A 266 -26.61 2.54 23.14
N LYS A 267 -27.13 3.32 22.18
CA LYS A 267 -28.56 3.49 21.93
C LYS A 267 -29.26 2.19 21.48
N ILE A 268 -28.56 1.34 20.72
CA ILE A 268 -29.13 0.09 20.19
C ILE A 268 -29.08 -1.05 21.21
N SER A 269 -28.00 -1.14 21.99
CA SER A 269 -27.71 -2.30 22.84
C SER A 269 -27.92 -2.06 24.33
N ASP A 270 -28.42 -0.87 24.72
CA ASP A 270 -28.69 -0.40 26.09
C ASP A 270 -27.61 -0.80 27.10
N SER A 271 -26.35 -0.62 26.69
CA SER A 271 -25.17 -1.07 27.42
C SER A 271 -24.38 0.10 27.99
N THR A 272 -23.49 -0.17 28.95
CA THR A 272 -22.64 0.89 29.52
C THR A 272 -21.75 1.53 28.44
N PRO A 273 -21.46 2.84 28.54
CA PRO A 273 -20.60 3.52 27.57
C PRO A 273 -19.23 2.84 27.38
N ALA A 274 -18.62 2.38 28.48
CA ALA A 274 -17.35 1.65 28.46
C ALA A 274 -17.44 0.33 27.68
N ARG A 275 -18.52 -0.45 27.86
CA ARG A 275 -18.70 -1.73 27.15
C ARG A 275 -18.95 -1.51 25.66
N SER A 276 -19.73 -0.48 25.31
CA SER A 276 -19.94 -0.09 23.90
C SER A 276 -18.63 0.33 23.23
N ALA A 277 -17.86 1.22 23.86
CA ALA A 277 -16.58 1.69 23.32
C ALA A 277 -15.54 0.56 23.18
N GLY A 278 -15.41 -0.32 24.17
CA GLY A 278 -14.48 -1.46 24.10
C GLY A 278 -14.82 -2.45 22.99
N ASN A 279 -16.12 -2.70 22.76
CA ASN A 279 -16.57 -3.58 21.68
C ASN A 279 -16.31 -2.96 20.30
N ILE A 280 -16.64 -1.68 20.15
CA ILE A 280 -16.36 -0.87 18.96
C ILE A 280 -14.86 -0.87 18.65
N TYR A 281 -14.00 -0.69 19.65
CA TYR A 281 -12.55 -0.74 19.53
C TYR A 281 -12.02 -2.10 19.05
N ALA A 282 -12.55 -3.20 19.58
CA ALA A 282 -12.14 -4.55 19.16
C ALA A 282 -12.42 -4.79 17.67
N TRP A 283 -13.60 -4.37 17.18
CA TRP A 283 -13.95 -4.51 15.77
C TRP A 283 -13.15 -3.57 14.87
N ASP A 284 -12.84 -2.35 15.34
CA ASP A 284 -11.95 -1.43 14.65
C ASP A 284 -10.53 -2.02 14.47
N ILE A 285 -9.95 -2.63 15.51
CA ILE A 285 -8.65 -3.31 15.44
C ILE A 285 -8.70 -4.46 14.43
N ILE A 286 -9.71 -5.33 14.50
CA ILE A 286 -9.82 -6.48 13.58
C ILE A 286 -9.88 -5.98 12.14
N GLY A 287 -10.74 -4.99 11.88
CA GLY A 287 -10.86 -4.36 10.57
C GLY A 287 -9.55 -3.77 10.07
N SER A 288 -8.91 -2.97 10.92
CA SER A 288 -7.63 -2.30 10.68
C SER A 288 -6.50 -3.27 10.34
N CYS A 289 -6.32 -4.33 11.15
CA CYS A 289 -5.30 -5.34 10.93
C CYS A 289 -5.50 -6.08 9.61
N LEU A 290 -6.74 -6.49 9.31
CA LEU A 290 -7.06 -7.13 8.04
C LEU A 290 -6.86 -6.16 6.87
N GLY A 291 -7.22 -4.90 7.04
CA GLY A 291 -7.01 -3.83 6.05
C GLY A 291 -5.57 -3.71 5.62
N VAL A 292 -4.66 -3.50 6.57
CA VAL A 292 -3.23 -3.37 6.28
C VAL A 292 -2.69 -4.65 5.66
N TYR A 293 -3.02 -5.82 6.22
CA TYR A 293 -2.51 -7.11 5.73
C TYR A 293 -2.95 -7.39 4.29
N PHE A 294 -4.25 -7.30 3.99
CA PHE A 294 -4.77 -7.56 2.65
C PHE A 294 -4.31 -6.50 1.66
N THR A 295 -4.37 -5.21 2.03
CA THR A 295 -4.02 -4.13 1.11
C THR A 295 -2.52 -4.13 0.79
N SER A 296 -1.66 -4.07 1.81
CA SER A 296 -0.21 -3.97 1.59
C SER A 296 0.46 -5.30 1.23
N GLY A 297 0.02 -6.39 1.85
CA GLY A 297 0.58 -7.71 1.61
C GLY A 297 0.14 -8.25 0.25
N LEU A 298 -1.17 -8.26 -0.04
CA LEU A 298 -1.70 -9.00 -1.19
C LEU A 298 -2.11 -8.10 -2.35
N ILE A 299 -2.96 -7.08 -2.10
CA ILE A 299 -3.61 -6.34 -3.17
C ILE A 299 -2.60 -5.47 -3.93
N ILE A 300 -1.78 -4.70 -3.21
CA ILE A 300 -0.82 -3.77 -3.84
C ILE A 300 0.23 -4.51 -4.67
N PRO A 301 0.92 -5.56 -4.17
CA PRO A 301 1.96 -6.24 -4.96
C PRO A 301 1.40 -6.95 -6.20
N VAL A 302 0.23 -7.58 -6.10
CA VAL A 302 -0.35 -8.36 -7.20
C VAL A 302 -1.08 -7.45 -8.20
N PHE A 303 -1.96 -6.59 -7.71
CA PHE A 303 -2.93 -5.85 -8.54
C PHE A 303 -2.61 -4.37 -8.68
N GLY A 304 -1.67 -3.86 -7.89
CA GLY A 304 -1.27 -2.47 -7.92
C GLY A 304 -2.09 -1.57 -7.01
N LEU A 305 -1.63 -0.33 -6.93
CA LEU A 305 -2.10 0.68 -5.98
C LEU A 305 -3.47 1.25 -6.36
N LEU A 306 -3.71 1.44 -7.67
CA LEU A 306 -4.99 1.94 -8.19
C LEU A 306 -6.13 0.98 -7.85
N THR A 307 -5.91 -0.32 -8.07
CA THR A 307 -6.91 -1.37 -7.78
C THR A 307 -7.24 -1.43 -6.29
N ALA A 308 -6.25 -1.24 -5.42
CA ALA A 308 -6.47 -1.15 -3.98
C ALA A 308 -7.43 -0.01 -3.63
N VAL A 309 -7.16 1.21 -4.10
CA VAL A 309 -8.01 2.38 -3.78
C VAL A 309 -9.41 2.24 -4.36
N ILE A 310 -9.56 1.73 -5.59
CA ILE A 310 -10.88 1.45 -6.18
C ILE A 310 -11.65 0.46 -5.29
N GLY A 311 -10.98 -0.59 -4.80
CA GLY A 311 -11.58 -1.55 -3.87
C GLY A 311 -12.10 -0.88 -2.58
N LEU A 312 -11.33 0.05 -2.01
CA LEU A 312 -11.75 0.81 -0.82
C LEU A 312 -12.97 1.69 -1.12
N VAL A 313 -12.98 2.40 -2.26
CA VAL A 313 -14.13 3.23 -2.68
C VAL A 313 -15.39 2.39 -2.81
N VAL A 314 -15.30 1.21 -3.43
CA VAL A 314 -16.44 0.29 -3.56
C VAL A 314 -16.92 -0.17 -2.17
N LEU A 315 -16.02 -0.57 -1.28
CA LEU A 315 -16.36 -1.05 0.06
C LEU A 315 -17.06 0.05 0.88
N LEU A 316 -16.59 1.29 0.81
CA LEU A 316 -17.19 2.43 1.47
C LEU A 316 -18.54 2.81 0.88
N ALA A 317 -18.67 2.80 -0.45
CA ALA A 317 -19.94 3.09 -1.14
C ALA A 317 -21.03 2.07 -0.72
N MET A 318 -20.67 0.80 -0.61
CA MET A 318 -21.59 -0.24 -0.13
C MET A 318 -21.98 -0.03 1.34
N THR A 319 -21.05 0.40 2.18
CA THR A 319 -21.31 0.73 3.60
C THR A 319 -22.26 1.92 3.73
N ALA A 320 -22.07 2.95 2.91
CA ALA A 320 -22.96 4.10 2.83
C ALA A 320 -24.37 3.69 2.36
N LEU A 321 -24.47 2.90 1.28
CA LEU A 321 -25.75 2.39 0.77
C LEU A 321 -26.52 1.58 1.81
N ASN A 322 -25.84 0.65 2.50
CA ASN A 322 -26.47 -0.14 3.56
C ASN A 322 -27.00 0.77 4.68
N SER A 323 -26.23 1.78 5.08
CA SER A 323 -26.63 2.74 6.11
C SER A 323 -27.81 3.63 5.66
N ILE A 324 -27.83 4.08 4.40
CA ILE A 324 -28.94 4.87 3.84
C ILE A 324 -30.25 4.07 3.81
N MET A 325 -30.19 2.80 3.36
CA MET A 325 -31.36 1.93 3.31
C MET A 325 -32.02 1.72 4.68
N HIS A 326 -31.24 1.84 5.75
CA HIS A 326 -31.72 1.76 7.13
C HIS A 326 -32.18 3.11 7.71
N ASP A 327 -31.67 4.25 7.24
CA ASP A 327 -32.15 5.59 7.66
C ASP A 327 -33.51 5.94 7.04
N CYS A 328 -33.81 5.41 5.85
CA CYS A 328 -35.08 5.65 5.14
C CYS A 328 -36.25 4.73 5.55
N ARG A 329 -36.02 3.74 6.43
CA ARG A 329 -37.03 2.75 6.87
C ARG A 329 -37.41 2.94 8.33
#